data_AF-A0A2E0TRY9-F1
#
_entry.id   AF-A0A2E0TRY9-F1
#
_cell.length_a   1.000
_cell.length_b   1.000
_cell.length_c   1.000
_cell.angle_alpha   90.00
_cell.angle_beta   90.00
_cell.angle_gamma   90.00
#
_symmetry.space_group_name_H-M   'P 1'
#
loop_
_entity.id
_entity.type
_entity.pdbx_description
1 polymer ?
#
loop_
_entity_poly.entity_id
_entity_poly.type
_entity_poly.pdbx_seq_one_letter_code
_entity_poly.pdbx_strand_id
1 'polypeptide(L)'
;MRTSLALAALVALVALLSACGDGERAERTEQADRSEPASADRDPSDGPEPPAEATPTGETRLRTVYVPAYSHLPRGPNPERRSLLSILLSVRNVDTSATITLNHVDYYDTYGHRVRRYLDEPRRLRPLETAEFTVDTFDETGGSGANFLVYWEGPSDAHSLLTEAVMVGHLGAGYASFTSRGVELDRRPDPATLDGSAEPAPAEPTPAEPAADEPNGEAAEASPPAP
;
A
#
# COMPACT_ATOMS: atom_id res chain seq x y z
N MET A 1 -10.67 74.79 -7.99
CA MET A 1 -11.88 74.19 -8.63
C MET A 1 -11.66 72.79 -9.23
N ARG A 2 -10.62 72.02 -8.86
CA ARG A 2 -10.38 70.66 -9.41
C ARG A 2 -10.60 69.53 -8.39
N THR A 3 -10.77 69.83 -7.11
CA THR A 3 -11.02 68.85 -6.04
C THR A 3 -12.52 68.58 -5.79
N SER A 4 -13.41 69.53 -6.10
CA SER A 4 -14.87 69.34 -5.94
C SER A 4 -15.49 68.38 -6.95
N LEU A 5 -14.87 68.16 -8.11
CA LEU A 5 -15.41 67.26 -9.14
C LEU A 5 -15.20 65.77 -8.80
N ALA A 6 -14.08 65.46 -8.14
CA ALA A 6 -13.74 64.07 -7.77
C ALA A 6 -14.60 63.55 -6.60
N LEU A 7 -14.95 64.42 -5.65
CA LEU A 7 -15.82 64.05 -4.52
C LEU A 7 -17.28 63.86 -4.97
N ALA A 8 -17.76 64.66 -5.92
CA ALA A 8 -19.09 64.51 -6.49
C ALA A 8 -19.25 63.20 -7.29
N ALA A 9 -18.20 62.77 -8.01
CA ALA A 9 -18.20 61.50 -8.74
C ALA A 9 -18.20 60.27 -7.82
N LEU A 10 -17.50 60.34 -6.67
CA LEU A 10 -17.44 59.24 -5.71
C LEU A 10 -18.76 59.06 -4.94
N VAL A 11 -19.45 60.16 -4.59
CA VAL A 11 -20.77 60.11 -3.93
C VAL A 11 -21.85 59.59 -4.88
N ALA A 12 -21.78 59.91 -6.17
CA ALA A 12 -22.71 59.37 -7.18
C ALA A 12 -22.52 57.85 -7.42
N LEU A 13 -21.27 57.34 -7.36
CA LEU A 13 -20.98 55.91 -7.56
C LEU A 13 -21.45 55.05 -6.37
N VAL A 14 -21.42 55.58 -5.15
CA VAL A 14 -21.92 54.88 -3.95
C VAL A 14 -23.46 54.89 -3.89
N ALA A 15 -24.11 55.95 -4.39
CA ALA A 15 -25.59 56.02 -4.43
C ALA A 15 -26.21 55.09 -5.49
N LEU A 16 -25.53 54.83 -6.61
CA LEU A 16 -25.99 53.89 -7.65
C LEU A 16 -25.91 52.43 -7.23
N LEU A 17 -25.04 52.08 -6.27
CA LEU A 17 -24.91 50.71 -5.76
C LEU A 17 -25.90 50.36 -4.64
N SER A 18 -26.65 51.33 -4.11
CA SER A 18 -27.67 51.11 -3.06
C SER A 18 -29.12 51.16 -3.58
N ALA A 19 -29.34 51.23 -4.89
CA ALA A 19 -30.68 51.37 -5.48
C ALA A 19 -31.21 50.12 -6.22
N CYS A 20 -30.58 48.95 -6.05
CA CYS A 20 -31.14 47.67 -6.51
C CYS A 20 -31.21 46.71 -5.33
N GLY A 21 -32.26 46.84 -4.52
CA GLY A 21 -32.47 45.96 -3.38
C GLY A 21 -33.78 46.22 -2.67
N ASP A 22 -34.90 46.24 -3.40
CA ASP A 22 -36.21 45.90 -2.84
C ASP A 22 -37.26 45.69 -3.96
N GLY A 23 -37.88 44.51 -3.95
CA GLY A 23 -38.84 44.01 -4.95
C GLY A 23 -38.22 42.84 -5.72
N GLU A 24 -38.63 41.58 -5.58
CA GLU A 24 -40.00 41.08 -5.46
C GLU A 24 -40.11 39.89 -4.49
N ARG A 25 -41.25 39.89 -3.80
CA ARG A 25 -41.78 38.87 -2.91
C ARG A 25 -42.96 38.24 -3.68
N ALA A 26 -43.12 36.91 -3.56
CA ALA A 26 -43.95 36.01 -4.40
C ALA A 26 -43.22 35.63 -5.70
N GLU A 27 -42.71 34.41 -5.88
CA GLU A 27 -43.39 33.13 -5.74
C GLU A 27 -42.49 32.11 -5.01
N ARG A 28 -42.82 31.78 -3.77
CA ARG A 28 -42.20 30.69 -3.01
C ARG A 28 -43.26 30.03 -2.16
N THR A 29 -44.13 29.24 -2.77
CA THR A 29 -44.86 28.15 -2.10
C THR A 29 -45.43 27.27 -3.21
N GLU A 30 -44.79 26.14 -3.51
CA GLU A 30 -45.43 24.91 -4.07
C GLU A 30 -44.40 23.87 -4.58
N GLN A 31 -43.09 24.12 -4.47
CA GLN A 31 -42.09 23.11 -4.82
C GLN A 31 -41.06 22.92 -3.71
N ALA A 32 -41.55 22.65 -2.51
CA ALA A 32 -40.76 22.22 -1.36
C ALA A 32 -41.61 21.29 -0.48
N ASP A 33 -42.22 20.27 -1.08
CA ASP A 33 -42.80 19.14 -0.34
C ASP A 33 -42.69 17.85 -1.16
N ARG A 34 -41.44 17.50 -1.49
CA ARG A 34 -41.08 16.12 -1.81
C ARG A 34 -39.58 15.90 -1.56
N SER A 35 -39.16 16.21 -0.34
CA SER A 35 -37.90 15.71 0.20
C SER A 35 -38.27 14.53 1.08
N GLU A 36 -38.24 13.32 0.53
CA GLU A 36 -38.24 12.11 1.36
C GLU A 36 -37.09 12.21 2.37
N PRO A 37 -37.33 12.08 3.68
CA PRO A 37 -36.25 11.96 4.63
C PRO A 37 -35.83 10.49 4.61
N ALA A 38 -34.77 10.14 3.88
CA ALA A 38 -34.34 8.75 3.81
C ALA A 38 -32.82 8.58 3.78
N SER A 39 -32.16 8.88 4.91
CA SER A 39 -30.94 8.17 5.33
C SER A 39 -30.38 8.68 6.66
N ALA A 40 -31.20 8.76 7.71
CA ALA A 40 -30.71 9.13 9.04
C ALA A 40 -30.66 7.96 10.06
N ASP A 41 -31.24 6.78 9.79
CA ASP A 41 -31.35 5.71 10.80
C ASP A 41 -31.25 4.28 10.22
N ARG A 42 -30.53 4.04 9.12
CA ARG A 42 -30.26 2.63 8.74
C ARG A 42 -29.16 2.09 9.65
N ASP A 43 -29.52 1.18 10.55
CA ASP A 43 -28.57 0.35 11.28
C ASP A 43 -27.64 -0.33 10.25
N PRO A 44 -26.31 -0.28 10.39
CA PRO A 44 -25.39 -1.02 9.52
C PRO A 44 -25.74 -2.51 9.37
N SER A 45 -26.52 -3.10 10.30
CA SER A 45 -27.01 -4.48 10.20
C SER A 45 -28.25 -4.68 9.34
N ASP A 46 -28.93 -3.63 8.85
CA ASP A 46 -30.12 -3.73 7.98
C ASP A 46 -29.79 -4.10 6.52
N GLY A 47 -28.50 -4.32 6.20
CA GLY A 47 -28.07 -4.84 4.90
C GLY A 47 -28.41 -6.33 4.73
N PRO A 48 -28.54 -6.84 3.48
CA PRO A 48 -28.70 -8.27 3.25
C PRO A 48 -27.55 -9.04 3.92
N GLU A 49 -27.91 -10.08 4.67
CA GLU A 49 -26.97 -10.96 5.36
C GLU A 49 -25.94 -11.53 4.36
N PRO A 50 -24.65 -11.63 4.73
CA PRO A 50 -23.63 -12.17 3.84
C PRO A 50 -23.99 -13.57 3.35
N PRO A 51 -23.49 -13.98 2.16
CA PRO A 51 -23.81 -15.28 1.57
C PRO A 51 -23.58 -16.44 2.55
N ALA A 52 -24.50 -17.41 2.55
CA ALA A 52 -24.37 -18.61 3.35
C ALA A 52 -23.09 -19.38 2.95
N GLU A 53 -22.31 -19.81 3.94
CA GLU A 53 -21.09 -20.59 3.73
C GLU A 53 -21.42 -21.92 3.03
N ALA A 54 -20.78 -22.19 1.90
CA ALA A 54 -20.86 -23.51 1.27
C ALA A 54 -19.86 -24.48 1.94
N THR A 55 -20.26 -25.74 2.10
CA THR A 55 -19.36 -26.79 2.58
C THR A 55 -18.25 -27.04 1.54
N PRO A 56 -16.96 -26.92 1.90
CA PRO A 56 -15.87 -27.12 0.95
C PRO A 56 -15.88 -28.56 0.43
N THR A 57 -15.95 -28.74 -0.89
CA THR A 57 -16.12 -30.05 -1.56
C THR A 57 -14.84 -30.50 -2.30
N GLY A 58 -13.77 -29.70 -2.28
CA GLY A 58 -12.54 -29.92 -3.05
C GLY A 58 -11.27 -30.12 -2.21
N GLU A 59 -10.19 -30.54 -2.87
CA GLU A 59 -8.84 -30.59 -2.29
C GLU A 59 -8.43 -29.21 -1.77
N THR A 60 -7.80 -29.14 -0.59
CA THR A 60 -7.33 -27.86 -0.04
C THR A 60 -5.97 -27.49 -0.65
N ARG A 61 -5.84 -26.26 -1.13
CA ARG A 61 -4.59 -25.73 -1.69
C ARG A 61 -4.06 -24.60 -0.82
N LEU A 62 -2.77 -24.70 -0.49
CA LEU A 62 -2.00 -23.67 0.17
C LEU A 62 -1.41 -22.72 -0.87
N ARG A 63 -1.50 -21.41 -0.62
CA ARG A 63 -1.01 -20.36 -1.51
C ARG A 63 -0.35 -19.24 -0.70
N THR A 64 0.47 -18.44 -1.37
CA THR A 64 1.15 -17.29 -0.77
C THR A 64 1.01 -16.09 -1.69
N VAL A 65 0.75 -14.92 -1.12
CA VAL A 65 0.67 -13.66 -1.85
C VAL A 65 1.71 -12.70 -1.30
N TYR A 66 2.57 -12.19 -2.19
CA TYR A 66 3.54 -11.14 -1.87
C TYR A 66 2.91 -9.78 -2.15
N VAL A 67 2.89 -8.90 -1.15
CA VAL A 67 2.33 -7.55 -1.28
C VAL A 67 3.42 -6.53 -1.01
N PRO A 68 3.88 -5.76 -2.02
CA PRO A 68 4.84 -4.68 -1.80
C PRO A 68 4.23 -3.63 -0.86
N ALA A 69 5.04 -3.04 0.01
CA ALA A 69 4.63 -1.95 0.89
C ALA A 69 5.79 -0.97 1.12
N TYR A 70 5.49 0.23 1.59
CA TYR A 70 6.53 1.25 1.80
C TYR A 70 6.25 1.97 3.10
N SER A 71 7.12 1.81 4.10
CA SER A 71 7.03 2.59 5.35
C SER A 71 7.50 4.03 5.14
N HIS A 72 8.42 4.22 4.19
CA HIS A 72 8.85 5.54 3.77
C HIS A 72 9.36 5.54 2.34
N LEU A 73 9.35 6.73 1.74
CA LEU A 73 9.97 6.99 0.45
C LEU A 73 11.02 8.11 0.56
N PRO A 74 12.10 8.07 -0.24
CA PRO A 74 13.04 9.18 -0.35
C PRO A 74 12.35 10.46 -0.83
N ARG A 75 12.78 11.61 -0.32
CA ARG A 75 12.22 12.93 -0.63
C ARG A 75 13.31 13.88 -1.10
N GLY A 76 13.34 14.11 -2.41
CA GLY A 76 14.30 14.99 -3.07
C GLY A 76 15.68 14.34 -3.22
N PRO A 77 16.72 15.12 -3.52
CA PRO A 77 18.04 14.58 -3.86
C PRO A 77 18.82 14.04 -2.65
N ASN A 78 18.40 14.35 -1.42
CA ASN A 78 19.03 13.82 -0.21
C ASN A 78 18.30 12.53 0.23
N PRO A 79 18.96 11.35 0.18
CA PRO A 79 18.35 10.08 0.57
C PRO A 79 18.02 9.95 2.06
N GLU A 80 18.61 10.79 2.92
CA GLU A 80 18.26 10.85 4.36
C GLU A 80 16.91 11.54 4.60
N ARG A 81 16.47 12.39 3.67
CA ARG A 81 15.14 13.00 3.77
C ARG A 81 14.12 12.00 3.31
N ARG A 82 13.33 11.51 4.26
CA ARG A 82 12.27 10.53 4.02
C ARG A 82 10.90 11.16 4.23
N SER A 83 9.91 10.63 3.53
CA SER A 83 8.50 10.85 3.81
C SER A 83 7.94 9.56 4.39
N LEU A 84 7.47 9.61 5.63
CA LEU A 84 6.89 8.46 6.32
C LEU A 84 5.45 8.22 5.87
N LEU A 85 5.04 6.95 5.86
CA LEU A 85 3.77 6.48 5.33
C LEU A 85 3.11 5.53 6.32
N SER A 86 1.83 5.74 6.60
CA SER A 86 0.98 4.70 7.18
C SER A 86 0.69 3.66 6.10
N ILE A 87 0.55 2.40 6.49
CA ILE A 87 0.23 1.31 5.58
C ILE A 87 -1.02 0.59 6.08
N LEU A 88 -1.99 0.37 5.20
CA LEU A 88 -3.13 -0.51 5.41
C LEU A 88 -3.05 -1.65 4.40
N LEU A 89 -2.77 -2.87 4.86
CA LEU A 89 -2.94 -4.08 4.07
C LEU A 89 -4.39 -4.53 4.16
N SER A 90 -5.08 -4.58 3.01
CA SER A 90 -6.42 -5.15 2.86
C SER A 90 -6.31 -6.52 2.20
N VAL A 91 -6.83 -7.56 2.87
CA VAL A 91 -6.87 -8.95 2.39
C VAL A 91 -8.33 -9.36 2.22
N ARG A 92 -8.75 -9.58 0.99
CA ARG A 92 -10.17 -9.75 0.63
C ARG A 92 -10.41 -11.14 0.06
N ASN A 93 -11.30 -11.91 0.70
CA ASN A 93 -11.89 -13.07 0.07
C ASN A 93 -12.87 -12.58 -1.00
N VAL A 94 -12.52 -12.71 -2.28
CA VAL A 94 -13.39 -12.30 -3.39
C VAL A 94 -14.37 -13.39 -3.81
N ASP A 95 -14.25 -14.58 -3.23
CA ASP A 95 -15.17 -15.68 -3.48
C ASP A 95 -16.54 -15.37 -2.86
N THR A 96 -17.60 -15.72 -3.58
CA THR A 96 -18.99 -15.50 -3.17
C THR A 96 -19.58 -16.69 -2.42
N SER A 97 -18.84 -17.80 -2.31
CA SER A 97 -19.34 -19.06 -1.74
C SER A 97 -18.33 -19.80 -0.86
N ALA A 98 -17.04 -19.76 -1.20
CA ALA A 98 -16.00 -20.46 -0.49
C ALA A 98 -15.48 -19.63 0.69
N THR A 99 -15.35 -20.29 1.85
CA THR A 99 -14.55 -19.78 2.96
C THR A 99 -13.11 -20.19 2.77
N ILE A 100 -12.19 -19.29 3.08
CA ILE A 100 -10.75 -19.55 3.11
C ILE A 100 -10.20 -19.35 4.52
N THR A 101 -8.97 -19.79 4.75
CA THR A 101 -8.24 -19.59 6.01
C THR A 101 -6.96 -18.82 5.76
N LEU A 102 -6.79 -17.67 6.41
CA LEU A 102 -5.51 -16.98 6.52
C LEU A 102 -4.69 -17.64 7.62
N ASN A 103 -3.55 -18.21 7.27
CA ASN A 103 -2.65 -18.88 8.20
C ASN A 103 -1.68 -17.89 8.84
N HIS A 104 -1.04 -17.06 8.03
CA HIS A 104 -0.07 -16.06 8.49
C HIS A 104 -0.15 -14.79 7.67
N VAL A 105 0.12 -13.66 8.33
CA VAL A 105 0.37 -12.37 7.69
C VAL A 105 1.63 -11.81 8.30
N ASP A 106 2.71 -11.90 7.55
CA ASP A 106 4.06 -11.56 8.00
C ASP A 106 4.53 -10.30 7.29
N TYR A 107 5.08 -9.35 8.05
CA TYR A 107 5.64 -8.10 7.55
C TYR A 107 7.17 -8.15 7.60
N TYR A 108 7.78 -7.81 6.48
CA TYR A 108 9.21 -7.89 6.25
C TYR A 108 9.81 -6.51 5.98
N ASP A 109 11.05 -6.35 6.41
CA ASP A 109 11.85 -5.17 6.10
C ASP A 109 12.46 -5.20 4.69
N THR A 110 13.13 -4.12 4.34
CA THR A 110 13.82 -3.92 3.06
C THR A 110 14.93 -4.94 2.79
N TYR A 111 15.44 -5.58 3.84
CA TYR A 111 16.52 -6.56 3.78
C TYR A 111 15.99 -8.01 3.79
N GLY A 112 14.67 -8.19 3.90
CA GLY A 112 14.03 -9.51 3.92
C GLY A 112 13.94 -10.14 5.31
N HIS A 113 14.13 -9.38 6.39
CA HIS A 113 13.89 -9.90 7.75
C HIS A 113 12.41 -9.76 8.12
N ARG A 114 11.81 -10.82 8.68
CA ARG A 114 10.46 -10.72 9.25
C ARG A 114 10.53 -9.86 10.51
N VAL A 115 9.94 -8.67 10.46
CA VAL A 115 9.89 -7.74 11.60
C VAL A 115 8.65 -7.94 12.46
N ARG A 116 7.56 -8.49 11.90
CA ARG A 116 6.30 -8.70 12.63
C ARG A 116 5.44 -9.79 12.00
N ARG A 117 4.71 -10.52 12.84
CA ARG A 117 3.61 -11.41 12.47
C ARG A 117 2.32 -10.86 13.07
N TYR A 118 1.26 -10.77 12.26
CA TYR A 118 -0.02 -10.16 12.68
C TYR A 118 -1.05 -11.17 13.19
N LEU A 119 -0.91 -12.44 12.84
CA LEU A 119 -1.82 -13.50 13.26
C LEU A 119 -1.10 -14.44 14.23
N ASP A 120 -1.61 -14.54 15.46
CA ASP A 120 -1.17 -15.53 16.44
C ASP A 120 -1.75 -16.92 16.14
N GLU A 121 -2.94 -16.96 15.54
CA GLU A 121 -3.63 -18.17 15.12
C GLU A 121 -4.31 -17.99 13.74
N PRO A 122 -4.56 -19.07 12.99
CA PRO A 122 -5.23 -18.98 11.70
C PRO A 122 -6.63 -18.34 11.82
N ARG A 123 -6.96 -17.45 10.89
CA ARG A 123 -8.24 -16.76 10.81
C ARG A 123 -9.04 -17.19 9.58
N ARG A 124 -10.27 -17.64 9.76
CA ARG A 124 -11.20 -17.88 8.65
C ARG A 124 -11.71 -16.56 8.06
N LEU A 125 -11.79 -16.47 6.74
CA LEU A 125 -12.47 -15.40 6.01
C LEU A 125 -13.63 -15.97 5.23
N ARG A 126 -14.85 -15.61 5.65
CA ARG A 126 -16.10 -16.00 4.98
C ARG A 126 -16.16 -15.43 3.56
N PRO A 127 -17.11 -15.89 2.72
CA PRO A 127 -17.33 -15.29 1.42
C PRO A 127 -17.47 -13.77 1.50
N LEU A 128 -16.74 -13.06 0.65
CA LEU A 128 -16.71 -11.59 0.59
C LEU A 128 -16.17 -10.88 1.85
N GLU A 129 -15.64 -11.62 2.83
CA GLU A 129 -15.05 -11.03 4.04
C GLU A 129 -13.68 -10.41 3.76
N THR A 130 -13.38 -9.32 4.45
CA THR A 130 -12.10 -8.60 4.39
C THR A 130 -11.41 -8.61 5.76
N ALA A 131 -10.11 -8.88 5.77
CA ALA A 131 -9.24 -8.62 6.91
C ALA A 131 -8.30 -7.45 6.61
N GLU A 132 -8.02 -6.65 7.62
CA GLU A 132 -7.19 -5.46 7.52
C GLU A 132 -6.09 -5.47 8.56
N PHE A 133 -4.88 -5.07 8.15
CA PHE A 133 -3.70 -5.00 9.01
C PHE A 133 -2.99 -3.68 8.78
N THR A 134 -2.58 -2.99 9.84
CA THR A 134 -2.02 -1.64 9.75
C THR A 134 -0.59 -1.57 10.27
N VAL A 135 0.22 -0.75 9.59
CA VAL A 135 1.52 -0.27 10.06
C VAL A 135 1.38 1.23 10.32
N ASP A 136 1.75 1.64 11.53
CA ASP A 136 1.70 3.05 11.93
C ASP A 136 2.63 3.91 11.09
N THR A 137 2.30 5.19 10.90
CA THR A 137 3.10 6.11 10.09
C THR A 137 4.54 6.24 10.62
N PHE A 138 4.74 6.18 11.93
CA PHE A 138 6.07 6.33 12.54
C PHE A 138 6.84 5.02 12.67
N ASP A 139 6.28 3.91 12.18
CA ASP A 139 6.96 2.62 12.16
C ASP A 139 7.86 2.50 10.93
N GLU A 140 9.13 2.86 11.10
CA GLU A 140 10.14 2.80 10.04
C GLU A 140 10.77 1.42 9.85
N THR A 141 10.36 0.41 10.63
CA THR A 141 11.05 -0.90 10.66
C THR A 141 11.03 -1.62 9.32
N GLY A 142 10.02 -1.38 8.48
CA GLY A 142 9.94 -1.99 7.16
C GLY A 142 10.86 -1.38 6.10
N GLY A 143 11.22 -0.10 6.25
CA GLY A 143 11.99 0.64 5.24
C GLY A 143 11.25 0.89 3.91
N SER A 144 12.02 1.24 2.87
CA SER A 144 11.53 1.57 1.52
C SER A 144 11.32 0.37 0.59
N GLY A 145 11.63 -0.84 1.05
CA GLY A 145 11.37 -2.12 0.37
C GLY A 145 10.54 -3.07 1.23
N ALA A 146 9.75 -2.52 2.14
CA ALA A 146 8.89 -3.30 3.02
C ALA A 146 7.93 -4.18 2.21
N ASN A 147 7.47 -5.28 2.79
CA ASN A 147 6.49 -6.12 2.11
C ASN A 147 5.75 -7.01 3.10
N PHE A 148 4.63 -7.57 2.63
CA PHE A 148 3.89 -8.59 3.34
C PHE A 148 3.93 -9.91 2.58
N LEU A 149 4.00 -11.00 3.34
CA LEU A 149 3.66 -12.33 2.86
C LEU A 149 2.36 -12.78 3.54
N VAL A 150 1.34 -13.00 2.72
CA VAL A 150 0.02 -13.48 3.13
C VAL A 150 -0.08 -14.96 2.78
N TYR A 151 -0.11 -15.80 3.79
CA TYR A 151 -0.25 -17.25 3.65
C TYR A 151 -1.69 -17.64 3.91
N TRP A 152 -2.26 -18.39 2.99
CA TRP A 152 -3.64 -18.81 3.09
C TRP A 152 -3.86 -20.18 2.48
N GLU A 153 -4.97 -20.79 2.86
CA GLU A 153 -5.45 -22.04 2.30
C GLU A 153 -6.95 -21.97 2.05
N GLY A 154 -7.39 -22.72 1.05
CA GLY A 154 -8.80 -22.84 0.71
C GLY A 154 -9.03 -23.96 -0.29
N PRO A 155 -10.28 -24.19 -0.68
CA PRO A 155 -10.61 -25.12 -1.75
C PRO A 155 -9.81 -24.84 -3.03
N SER A 156 -9.45 -25.89 -3.78
CA SER A 156 -8.63 -25.78 -4.98
C SER A 156 -9.28 -24.94 -6.08
N ASP A 157 -10.61 -24.90 -6.10
CA ASP A 157 -11.47 -24.11 -6.99
C ASP A 157 -11.79 -22.70 -6.47
N ALA A 158 -11.41 -22.36 -5.24
CA ALA A 158 -11.60 -21.03 -4.69
C ALA A 158 -10.77 -19.97 -5.45
N HIS A 159 -11.36 -18.79 -5.62
CA HIS A 159 -10.68 -17.65 -6.19
C HIS A 159 -9.48 -17.23 -5.34
N SER A 160 -8.43 -16.72 -6.00
CA SER A 160 -7.30 -16.11 -5.30
C SER A 160 -7.72 -14.88 -4.52
N LEU A 161 -7.11 -14.68 -3.35
CA LEU A 161 -7.27 -13.46 -2.56
C LEU A 161 -6.95 -12.20 -3.37
N LEU A 162 -7.81 -11.19 -3.28
CA LEU A 162 -7.41 -9.83 -3.65
C LEU A 162 -6.70 -9.22 -2.45
N THR A 163 -5.41 -8.91 -2.61
CA THR A 163 -4.62 -8.23 -1.59
C THR A 163 -4.07 -6.92 -2.13
N GLU A 164 -4.24 -5.85 -1.35
CA GLU A 164 -3.78 -4.52 -1.71
C GLU A 164 -3.21 -3.85 -0.46
N ALA A 165 -2.04 -3.23 -0.56
CA ALA A 165 -1.56 -2.31 0.44
C ALA A 165 -1.88 -0.88 0.00
N VAL A 166 -2.47 -0.10 0.90
CA VAL A 166 -2.74 1.33 0.72
C VAL A 166 -1.77 2.08 1.61
N MET A 167 -0.93 2.91 1.00
CA MET A 167 -0.01 3.77 1.72
C MET A 167 -0.50 5.21 1.69
N VAL A 168 -0.50 5.87 2.84
CA VAL A 168 -0.89 7.28 2.98
C VAL A 168 0.19 8.01 3.76
N GLY A 169 0.61 9.17 3.26
CA GLY A 169 1.48 10.04 4.03
C GLY A 169 1.67 11.41 3.43
N HIS A 170 2.51 12.19 4.08
CA HIS A 170 2.74 13.58 3.72
C HIS A 170 3.90 13.71 2.74
N LEU A 171 3.63 14.25 1.55
CA LEU A 171 4.62 14.47 0.50
C LEU A 171 4.74 15.98 0.23
N GLY A 172 5.74 16.61 0.85
CA GLY A 172 5.97 18.05 0.70
C GLY A 172 4.99 18.88 1.52
N ALA A 173 4.03 19.55 0.88
CA ALA A 173 3.02 20.41 1.51
C ALA A 173 1.60 19.81 1.48
N GLY A 174 1.44 18.59 0.99
CA GLY A 174 0.15 17.91 0.89
C GLY A 174 0.25 16.42 1.19
N TYR A 175 -0.89 15.74 1.08
CA TYR A 175 -0.98 14.30 1.26
C TYR A 175 -0.93 13.58 -0.07
N ALA A 176 -0.31 12.40 -0.08
CA ALA A 176 -0.37 11.45 -1.17
C ALA A 176 -0.86 10.10 -0.64
N SER A 177 -1.62 9.40 -1.45
CA SER A 177 -1.95 8.00 -1.23
C SER A 177 -1.73 7.21 -2.49
N PHE A 178 -1.24 5.99 -2.35
CA PHE A 178 -1.05 5.08 -3.48
C PHE A 178 -1.26 3.65 -3.01
N THR A 179 -1.54 2.77 -3.97
CA THR A 179 -1.76 1.36 -3.70
C THR A 179 -0.73 0.50 -4.41
N SER A 180 -0.47 -0.67 -3.84
CA SER A 180 0.28 -1.75 -4.45
C SER A 180 -0.55 -3.02 -4.37
N ARG A 181 -0.65 -3.74 -5.49
CA ARG A 181 -1.35 -5.02 -5.54
C ARG A 181 -0.42 -6.16 -5.19
N GLY A 182 -0.97 -7.16 -4.52
CA GLY A 182 -0.28 -8.41 -4.28
C GLY A 182 -0.13 -9.25 -5.54
N VAL A 183 0.92 -10.07 -5.55
CA VAL A 183 1.20 -11.06 -6.58
C VAL A 183 1.18 -12.44 -5.93
N GLU A 184 0.32 -13.32 -6.42
CA GLU A 184 0.31 -14.71 -5.97
C GLU A 184 1.59 -15.41 -6.44
N LEU A 185 2.20 -16.17 -5.54
CA LEU A 185 3.43 -16.91 -5.80
C LEU A 185 3.09 -18.37 -6.14
N ASP A 186 3.61 -18.86 -7.27
CA ASP A 186 3.40 -20.23 -7.73
C ASP A 186 4.03 -21.29 -6.80
N ARG A 187 5.03 -20.89 -6.01
CA ARG A 187 5.77 -21.76 -5.06
C ARG A 187 5.55 -21.33 -3.63
N ARG A 188 5.14 -22.28 -2.79
CA ARG A 188 5.22 -22.18 -1.34
C ARG A 188 6.71 -22.20 -0.91
N PRO A 189 7.21 -21.23 -0.14
CA PRO A 189 8.43 -21.41 0.65
C PRO A 189 8.18 -22.45 1.74
N ASP A 190 9.10 -23.40 1.94
CA ASP A 190 8.98 -24.45 2.96
C ASP A 190 8.64 -23.80 4.32
N PRO A 191 7.59 -24.23 5.05
CA PRO A 191 7.30 -23.71 6.38
C PRO A 191 8.52 -23.74 7.33
N ALA A 192 9.42 -24.72 7.19
CA ALA A 192 10.67 -24.79 7.96
C ALA A 192 11.68 -23.67 7.61
N THR A 193 11.58 -23.06 6.43
CA THR A 193 12.35 -21.85 6.09
C THR A 193 11.75 -20.56 6.66
N LEU A 194 10.50 -20.58 7.11
CA LEU A 194 9.81 -19.40 7.61
C LEU A 194 9.85 -19.27 9.14
N ASP A 195 9.98 -20.38 9.86
CA ASP A 195 10.13 -20.36 11.32
C ASP A 195 11.58 -20.11 11.79
N GLY A 196 12.54 -20.02 10.86
CA GLY A 196 13.96 -19.83 11.17
C GLY A 196 14.67 -21.12 11.60
N SER A 197 14.03 -22.28 11.46
CA SER A 197 14.59 -23.60 11.81
C SER A 197 15.32 -24.27 10.66
N ALA A 198 15.34 -23.65 9.47
CA ALA A 198 16.08 -24.17 8.34
C ALA A 198 17.59 -24.18 8.65
N GLU A 199 18.13 -25.38 8.80
CA GLU A 199 19.56 -25.62 8.84
C GLU A 199 20.21 -24.98 7.59
N PRO A 200 21.25 -24.14 7.75
CA PRO A 200 21.87 -23.49 6.61
C PRO A 200 22.36 -24.57 5.64
N ALA A 201 22.02 -24.40 4.35
CA ALA A 201 22.46 -25.31 3.30
C ALA A 201 23.98 -25.51 3.41
N PRO A 202 24.48 -26.76 3.29
CA PRO A 202 25.92 -27.00 3.36
C PRO A 202 26.60 -26.12 2.33
N ALA A 203 27.54 -25.29 2.80
CA ALA A 203 28.26 -24.36 1.95
C ALA A 203 28.84 -25.13 0.75
N GLU A 204 28.45 -24.74 -0.47
CA GLU A 204 29.08 -25.28 -1.66
C GLU A 204 30.58 -25.02 -1.58
N PRO A 205 31.44 -26.01 -1.90
CA PRO A 205 32.87 -25.81 -1.84
C PRO A 205 33.26 -24.68 -2.78
N THR A 206 33.85 -23.62 -2.22
CA THR A 206 34.39 -22.49 -2.96
C THR A 206 35.30 -23.03 -4.09
N PRO A 207 35.05 -22.68 -5.36
CA PRO A 207 35.94 -23.08 -6.44
C PRO A 207 37.34 -22.57 -6.13
N ALA A 208 38.31 -23.48 -6.09
CA ALA A 208 39.71 -23.12 -5.91
C ALA A 208 40.13 -22.12 -7.01
N GLU A 209 40.61 -20.97 -6.59
CA GLU A 209 41.16 -19.93 -7.46
C GLU A 209 42.26 -20.57 -8.34
N PRO A 210 42.24 -20.41 -9.68
CA PRO A 210 43.29 -20.97 -10.51
C PRO A 210 44.60 -20.26 -10.20
N ALA A 211 45.64 -21.05 -9.88
CA ALA A 211 46.98 -20.57 -9.60
C ALA A 211 47.46 -19.62 -10.71
N ALA A 212 47.92 -18.45 -10.30
CA ALA A 212 48.57 -17.49 -11.18
C ALA A 212 49.79 -18.14 -11.84
N ASP A 213 49.83 -18.09 -13.17
CA ASP A 213 50.95 -18.52 -14.00
C ASP A 213 52.10 -17.49 -13.79
N GLU A 214 53.21 -17.92 -13.19
CA GLU A 214 54.38 -17.08 -13.00
C GLU A 214 55.06 -16.77 -14.34
N PRO A 215 55.58 -15.54 -14.56
CA PRO A 215 56.27 -15.20 -15.79
C PRO A 215 57.69 -15.79 -15.77
N ASN A 216 57.96 -16.72 -16.68
CA ASN A 216 59.30 -17.29 -16.89
C ASN A 216 60.23 -16.23 -17.52
N GLY A 217 61.41 -16.04 -16.94
CA GLY A 217 62.36 -14.98 -17.27
C GLY A 217 63.39 -15.28 -18.38
N GLU A 218 64.16 -14.22 -18.68
CA GLU A 218 65.47 -14.14 -19.37
C GLU A 218 65.55 -14.45 -20.88
N ALA A 219 66.33 -13.76 -21.74
CA ALA A 219 67.49 -12.89 -21.55
C ALA A 219 67.81 -12.05 -22.83
N ALA A 220 68.81 -11.16 -22.70
CA ALA A 220 69.78 -10.68 -23.72
C ALA A 220 69.76 -9.17 -24.10
N GLU A 221 70.48 -8.38 -23.30
CA GLU A 221 71.72 -7.67 -23.65
C GLU A 221 71.84 -6.92 -25.00
N ALA A 222 72.01 -5.58 -24.96
CA ALA A 222 73.17 -4.83 -25.47
C ALA A 222 72.84 -3.33 -25.74
N SER A 223 73.48 -2.44 -25.00
CA SER A 223 73.79 -1.04 -25.37
C SER A 223 75.13 -1.04 -26.16
N PRO A 224 75.58 -0.02 -26.94
CA PRO A 224 75.51 1.44 -26.70
C PRO A 224 75.52 2.28 -28.03
N PRO A 225 76.15 3.48 -28.14
CA PRO A 225 75.99 4.75 -27.41
C PRO A 225 75.56 5.94 -28.32
N ALA A 226 75.20 7.06 -27.67
CA ALA A 226 74.95 8.38 -28.28
C ALA A 226 76.24 9.14 -28.67
N PRO A 227 76.09 10.22 -29.44
CA PRO A 227 76.48 11.55 -28.95
C PRO A 227 75.29 12.50 -28.73
#